data_AF-A0A536WZI3-F1
#
_entry.id   AF-A0A536WZI3-F1
#
_cell.length_a   1.000
_cell.length_b   1.000
_cell.length_c   1.000
_cell.angle_alpha   90.00
_cell.angle_beta   90.00
_cell.angle_gamma   90.00
#
_symmetry.space_group_name_H-M   'P 1'
#
loop_
_entity.id
_entity.type
_entity.pdbx_description
1 polymer ?
#
loop_
_entity_poly.entity_id
_entity_poly.type
_entity_poly.pdbx_seq_one_letter_code
_entity_poly.pdbx_strand_id
1 'polypeptide(L)' 'MRRRPSCCATPRPDARVLRSPRLSSFADRVIAWQRTHGRHTLPWQNTRDPYRVWLSEIMLQQTQV' A
#
# COMPACT_ATOMS: atom_id res chain seq x y z
N MET A 1 -32.80 17.96 -12.76
CA MET A 1 -32.10 18.55 -11.60
C MET A 1 -31.76 17.45 -10.59
N ARG A 2 -30.59 16.79 -10.67
CA ARG A 2 -30.12 15.81 -9.67
C ARG A 2 -29.04 16.47 -8.79
N ARG A 3 -29.30 16.54 -7.48
CA ARG A 3 -28.35 17.03 -6.48
C ARG A 3 -27.25 15.98 -6.28
N ARG A 4 -25.98 16.37 -6.39
CA ARG A 4 -24.81 15.54 -6.08
C ARG A 4 -24.73 15.33 -4.56
N PRO A 5 -24.57 14.10 -4.04
CA PRO A 5 -24.21 13.92 -2.63
C PRO A 5 -22.74 14.30 -2.44
N SER A 6 -22.48 15.14 -1.45
CA SER A 6 -21.14 15.56 -1.03
C SER A 6 -20.38 14.32 -0.53
N CYS A 7 -19.43 13.83 -1.34
CA CYS A 7 -18.52 12.76 -0.93
C CYS A 7 -17.63 13.27 0.21
N CYS A 8 -17.69 12.55 1.32
CA CYS A 8 -16.85 12.60 2.50
C CYS A 8 -15.44 13.18 2.23
N ALA A 9 -15.17 14.38 2.76
CA ALA A 9 -13.81 14.83 2.96
C ALA A 9 -13.16 13.92 4.01
N THR A 10 -12.34 12.96 3.57
CA THR A 10 -11.54 12.16 4.50
C THR A 10 -10.51 13.10 5.16
N PRO A 11 -10.34 13.07 6.50
CA PRO A 11 -9.30 13.86 7.14
C PRO A 11 -7.94 13.42 6.58
N ARG A 12 -7.16 14.33 5.99
CA ARG A 12 -5.76 14.04 5.68
C ARG A 12 -5.06 13.77 7.02
N PRO A 13 -4.38 12.64 7.19
CA PRO A 13 -3.65 12.38 8.43
C PRO A 13 -2.59 13.47 8.63
N ASP A 14 -2.48 13.96 9.86
CA ASP A 14 -1.47 14.96 10.22
C ASP A 14 -0.06 14.39 9.95
N ALA A 15 0.75 15.15 9.22
CA ALA A 15 2.13 14.79 8.88
C ALA A 15 3.01 14.53 10.13
N ARG A 16 2.62 15.02 11.31
CA ARG A 16 3.27 14.69 12.59
C ARG A 16 3.17 13.22 12.98
N VAL A 17 2.06 12.55 12.69
CA VAL A 17 1.88 11.14 13.05
C VAL A 17 2.94 10.27 12.36
N LEU A 18 3.24 10.57 11.09
CA LEU A 18 4.25 9.88 10.29
C LEU A 18 5.70 10.14 10.74
N ARG A 19 5.96 11.19 11.53
CA ARG A 19 7.28 11.50 12.13
C ARG A 19 7.41 11.00 13.57
N SER A 20 6.77 9.89 13.91
CA SER A 20 6.97 9.26 15.22
C SER A 20 8.20 8.36 15.19
N PRO A 21 9.23 8.56 16.05
CA PRO A 21 10.44 7.73 16.06
C PRO A 21 10.15 6.25 16.34
N ARG A 22 9.04 5.97 17.03
CA ARG A 22 8.52 4.60 17.22
C ARG A 22 8.08 3.95 15.90
N LEU A 23 7.37 4.67 15.04
CA LEU A 23 6.96 4.17 13.72
C LEU A 23 8.17 4.02 12.79
N SER A 24 9.13 4.96 12.85
CA SER A 24 10.40 4.83 12.11
C SER A 24 11.13 3.54 12.50
N SER A 25 11.30 3.28 13.80
CA SER A 25 11.99 2.08 14.28
C SER A 25 11.28 0.76 13.90
N PHE A 26 9.94 0.76 13.85
CA PHE A 26 9.17 -0.40 13.42
C PHE A 26 9.27 -0.58 11.89
N ALA A 27 9.09 0.49 11.13
CA ALA A 27 9.21 0.49 9.68
C ALA A 27 10.60 0.00 9.24
N ASP A 28 11.67 0.47 9.89
CA ASP A 28 13.04 0.07 9.58
C ASP A 28 13.27 -1.43 9.82
N ARG A 29 12.72 -2.00 10.90
CA ARG A 29 12.78 -3.44 11.18
C ARG A 29 12.02 -4.26 10.14
N VAL A 30 10.83 -3.82 9.76
CA VAL A 30 10.01 -4.50 8.73
C VAL A 30 10.69 -4.42 7.36
N ILE A 31 11.26 -3.27 7.00
CA ILE A 31 12.01 -3.09 5.76
C ILE A 31 13.24 -4.02 5.74
N ALA A 32 14.01 -4.05 6.83
CA ALA A 32 15.17 -4.94 6.94
C ALA A 32 14.78 -6.41 6.79
N TRP A 33 13.70 -6.84 7.45
CA TRP A 33 13.19 -8.21 7.32
C TRP A 33 12.69 -8.52 5.91
N GLN A 34 11.94 -7.61 5.27
CA GLN A 34 11.42 -7.79 3.91
C GLN A 34 12.54 -7.89 2.88
N ARG A 35 13.68 -7.23 3.08
CA ARG A 35 14.85 -7.38 2.20
C ARG A 35 15.48 -8.76 2.28
N THR A 36 15.49 -9.38 3.46
CA THR A 36 16.16 -10.68 3.67
C THR A 36 15.22 -11.87 3.46
N HIS A 37 13.94 -11.73 3.79
CA HIS A 37 12.94 -12.82 3.80
C HIS A 37 11.69 -12.53 2.94
N GLY A 38 11.64 -11.39 2.25
CA GLY A 38 10.50 -11.03 1.42
C GLY A 38 10.39 -11.88 0.16
N ARG A 39 9.16 -12.05 -0.33
CA ARG A 39 8.88 -12.70 -1.60
C ARG A 39 9.24 -11.75 -2.75
N HIS A 40 10.48 -11.80 -3.24
CA HIS A 40 10.97 -10.95 -4.34
C HIS A 40 10.80 -11.59 -5.73
N THR A 41 10.38 -12.85 -5.79
CA THR A 41 10.33 -13.67 -7.02
C THR A 41 8.99 -13.61 -7.74
N LEU A 42 8.06 -12.77 -7.28
CA LEU A 42 6.72 -12.70 -7.85
C LEU A 42 6.73 -11.91 -9.17
N PRO A 43 6.18 -12.45 -10.27
CA PRO A 43 6.31 -11.85 -11.60
C PRO A 43 5.62 -10.48 -11.72
N TRP A 44 4.61 -10.20 -10.89
CA TRP A 44 3.93 -8.90 -10.85
C TRP A 44 4.68 -7.82 -10.06
N GLN A 45 5.64 -8.18 -9.19
CA GLN A 45 6.45 -7.20 -8.44
C GLN A 45 7.57 -6.59 -9.28
N ASN A 46 8.05 -7.30 -10.30
CA ASN A 46 9.14 -6.83 -11.17
C ASN A 46 8.67 -5.85 -12.27
N THR A 47 7.37 -5.55 -12.33
CA THR A 47 6.79 -4.69 -13.36
C THR A 47 6.40 -3.35 -12.77
N ARG A 48 6.91 -2.25 -13.34
CA ARG A 48 6.62 -0.86 -12.91
C ARG A 48 5.38 -0.26 -13.58
N ASP A 49 4.65 -1.07 -14.35
CA ASP A 49 3.44 -0.65 -15.05
C ASP A 49 2.27 -0.56 -14.06
N PRO A 50 1.68 0.65 -13.85
CA PRO A 50 0.57 0.83 -12.92
C PRO A 50 -0.64 -0.05 -13.26
N TYR A 51 -0.86 -0.38 -14.53
CA TYR A 51 -1.96 -1.26 -14.94
C TYR A 51 -1.78 -2.69 -14.42
N ARG A 52 -0.56 -3.24 -14.51
CA ARG A 52 -0.23 -4.58 -14.03
C ARG A 52 -0.32 -4.69 -12.51
N VAL A 53 0.08 -3.63 -11.80
CA VAL A 53 -0.04 -3.56 -10.33
C VAL A 53 -1.51 -3.58 -9.91
N TRP A 54 -2.33 -2.73 -10.53
CA TRP A 54 -3.77 -2.68 -10.25
C TRP A 54 -4.46 -4.02 -10.55
N LEU A 55 -4.17 -4.62 -11.70
CA LEU A 55 -4.75 -5.92 -12.07
C LEU A 55 -4.40 -7.00 -11.06
N SER A 56 -3.14 -7.05 -10.60
CA SER A 56 -2.69 -8.03 -9.60
C SER A 56 -3.40 -7.84 -8.26
N GLU A 57 -3.65 -6.61 -7.85
CA GLU A 57 -4.39 -6.31 -6.62
C GLU A 57 -5.84 -6.79 -6.71
N ILE A 58 -6.52 -6.55 -7.83
CA ILE A 58 -7.90 -7.03 -8.04
C ILE A 58 -7.98 -8.57 -8.05
N MET A 59 -7.00 -9.25 -8.65
CA MET A 59 -6.96 -10.72 -8.69
C MET A 59 -6.68 -11.34 -7.30
N LEU A 60 -5.79 -10.73 -6.51
CA LEU A 60 -5.43 -11.19 -5.17
C LEU A 60 -6.53 -10.98 -4.12
N GLN A 61 -7.49 -10.09 -4.36
CA GLN A 61 -8.68 -9.93 -3.51
C GLN A 61 -9.66 -11.11 -3.63
N GLN A 62 -9.60 -11.86 -4.74
CA GLN A 62 -10.59 -12.91 -5.06
C GLN A 62 -10.02 -14.34 -4.98
N THR A 63 -8.69 -14.49 -4.90
CA THR A 63 -8.04 -15.82 -4.88
C THR A 63 -6.89 -15.83 -3.86
N GLN A 64 -6.78 -16.91 -3.07
CA GLN A 64 -5.61 -17.15 -2.23
C GLN A 64 -4.48 -17.75 -3.08
N VAL A 65 -3.25 -17.27 -2.89
CA VAL A 65 -2.04 -17.69 -3.63
C VAL A 65 -0.92 -18.08 -2.68
#